data_AF-A0A4U0H7B3-F1
#
_entry.id   AF-A0A4U0H7B3-F1
#
_cell.length_a   1.000
_cell.length_b   1.000
_cell.length_c   1.000
_cell.angle_alpha   90.00
_cell.angle_beta   90.00
_cell.angle_gamma   90.00
#
_symmetry.space_group_name_H-M   'P 1'
#
loop_
_entity.id
_entity.type
_entity.pdbx_description
1 polymer ?
#
loop_
_entity_poly.entity_id
_entity_poly.type
_entity_poly.pdbx_seq_one_letter_code
_entity_poly.pdbx_strand_id
1 'polypeptide(L)'
;MQTVLTSSRLSLRTLRLFVGLFAYGIAIALMIRASLGSAPWDVLSQGIARAAGMSFGWATVAISAAVLLLWIPLRQKPGAGTIANALLVGFFADIGLLVIPHWHHLAAQIASFSVGLLLLAAASALYIGAGLGPGPRDGLMTGLHAVTGWQVWIVRTGIEAAVTLTGWLLGGVVGLGTLVFVLAIGPLIQLFLKWMFVDLAPAAPKDASAEPVH
;
A
#
# COMPACT_ATOMS: atom_id res chain seq x y z
N MET A 1 2.23 -22.66 19.26
CA MET A 1 1.52 -21.36 19.23
C MET A 1 0.97 -21.15 17.82
N GLN A 2 -0.30 -21.47 17.59
CA GLN A 2 -0.98 -21.05 16.36
C GLN A 2 -1.28 -19.56 16.50
N THR A 3 -0.40 -18.73 15.95
CA THR A 3 -0.53 -17.27 16.02
C THR A 3 -1.87 -16.89 15.42
N VAL A 4 -2.60 -16.00 16.10
CA VAL A 4 -3.93 -15.49 15.70
C VAL A 4 -3.97 -15.11 14.21
N LEU A 5 -2.83 -14.71 13.64
CA LEU A 5 -2.59 -14.25 12.27
C LEU A 5 -2.74 -15.33 11.17
N THR A 6 -2.68 -16.62 11.52
CA THR A 6 -2.85 -17.77 10.60
C THR A 6 -4.20 -18.50 10.79
N SER A 7 -5.18 -17.87 11.44
CA SER A 7 -6.45 -18.51 11.73
C SER A 7 -7.23 -18.87 10.45
N SER A 8 -7.62 -20.14 10.31
CA SER A 8 -8.54 -20.64 9.26
C SER A 8 -9.94 -20.00 9.29
N ARG A 9 -10.28 -19.31 10.39
CA ARG A 9 -11.58 -18.67 10.59
C ARG A 9 -11.69 -17.39 9.76
N LEU A 10 -12.58 -17.41 8.78
CA LEU A 10 -12.89 -16.28 7.88
C LEU A 10 -13.21 -14.99 8.66
N SER A 11 -13.94 -15.08 9.78
CA SER A 11 -14.32 -13.92 10.60
C SER A 11 -13.12 -13.13 11.13
N LEU A 12 -12.07 -13.80 11.59
CA LEU A 12 -10.85 -13.15 12.08
C LEU A 12 -10.08 -12.49 10.95
N ARG A 13 -10.04 -13.11 9.76
CA ARG A 13 -9.40 -12.53 8.58
C ARG A 13 -10.14 -11.28 8.10
N THR A 14 -11.47 -11.33 8.09
CA THR A 14 -12.32 -10.18 7.78
C THR A 14 -12.13 -9.05 8.79
N LEU A 15 -12.10 -9.34 10.09
CA LEU A 15 -11.82 -8.33 11.12
C LEU A 15 -10.46 -7.67 10.89
N ARG A 16 -9.41 -8.47 10.61
CA ARG A 16 -8.07 -7.94 10.31
C ARG A 16 -8.04 -7.05 9.07
N LEU A 17 -8.77 -7.44 8.02
CA LEU A 17 -8.95 -6.60 6.83
C LEU A 17 -9.55 -5.25 7.23
N PHE A 18 -10.70 -5.21 7.89
CA PHE A 18 -11.36 -3.94 8.23
C PHE A 18 -10.55 -3.07 9.18
N VAL A 19 -9.95 -3.65 10.23
CA VAL A 19 -9.06 -2.91 11.16
C VAL A 19 -7.85 -2.36 10.43
N GLY A 20 -7.24 -3.15 9.55
CA GLY A 20 -6.12 -2.72 8.73
C GLY A 20 -6.50 -1.59 7.77
N LEU A 21 -7.64 -1.68 7.07
CA LEU A 21 -8.10 -0.62 6.17
C LEU A 21 -8.47 0.67 6.90
N PHE A 22 -9.08 0.57 8.09
CA PHE A 22 -9.34 1.71 8.96
C PHE A 22 -8.03 2.40 9.37
N ALA A 23 -7.07 1.64 9.91
CA ALA A 23 -5.76 2.16 10.29
C ALA A 23 -5.02 2.77 9.09
N TYR A 24 -5.15 2.18 7.90
CA TYR A 24 -4.57 2.70 6.66
C TYR A 24 -5.16 4.08 6.32
N GLY A 25 -6.47 4.25 6.39
CA GLY A 25 -7.12 5.55 6.15
C GLY A 25 -6.67 6.62 7.15
N ILE A 26 -6.63 6.29 8.45
CA ILE A 26 -6.13 7.20 9.49
C ILE A 26 -4.66 7.57 9.27
N ALA A 27 -3.83 6.61 8.86
CA ALA A 27 -2.44 6.85 8.51
C ALA A 27 -2.28 7.86 7.37
N ILE A 28 -3.09 7.73 6.30
CA ILE A 28 -3.14 8.71 5.21
C ILE A 28 -3.50 10.09 5.76
N ALA A 29 -4.55 10.20 6.57
CA ALA A 29 -5.01 11.48 7.12
C ALA A 29 -3.91 12.17 7.95
N LEU A 30 -3.22 11.43 8.82
CA LEU A 30 -2.09 11.93 9.62
C LEU A 30 -0.96 12.49 8.74
N MET A 31 -0.62 11.80 7.66
CA MET A 31 0.43 12.22 6.74
C MET A 31 0.02 13.42 5.89
N ILE A 32 -1.23 13.47 5.42
CA ILE A 32 -1.77 14.63 4.68
C ILE A 32 -1.74 15.88 5.59
N ARG A 33 -2.24 15.76 6.82
CA ARG A 33 -2.30 16.87 7.79
C ARG A 33 -0.92 17.35 8.26
N ALA A 34 0.12 16.53 8.10
CA ALA A 34 1.50 16.93 8.36
C ALA A 34 2.06 17.86 7.26
N SER A 35 1.54 17.82 6.04
CA SER A 35 1.91 18.73 4.94
C SER A 35 3.42 18.79 4.63
N LEU A 36 4.15 17.67 4.80
CA LEU A 36 5.59 17.58 4.56
C LEU A 36 5.97 17.17 3.12
N GLY A 37 5.00 17.00 2.23
CA GLY A 37 5.20 16.59 0.84
C GLY A 37 4.00 15.85 0.28
N SER A 38 4.09 15.45 -0.99
CA SER A 38 3.06 14.67 -1.68
C SER A 38 3.33 13.16 -1.53
N ALA A 39 2.30 12.32 -1.53
CA ALA A 39 2.51 10.88 -1.67
C ALA A 39 3.12 10.57 -3.05
N PRO A 40 4.00 9.56 -3.19
CA PRO A 40 4.66 9.21 -4.46
C PRO A 40 3.75 9.13 -5.68
N TRP A 41 2.58 8.51 -5.52
CA TRP A 41 1.59 8.35 -6.58
C TRP A 41 0.91 9.67 -6.94
N ASP A 42 0.77 10.60 -5.99
CA ASP A 42 0.26 11.94 -6.24
C ASP A 42 1.31 12.78 -6.96
N VAL A 43 2.61 12.59 -6.66
CA VAL A 43 3.70 13.19 -7.45
C VAL A 43 3.58 12.77 -8.91
N LEU A 44 3.34 11.48 -9.16
CA LEU A 44 3.12 10.96 -10.52
C LEU A 44 1.86 11.56 -11.17
N SER A 45 0.72 11.56 -10.48
CA SER A 45 -0.52 12.17 -10.98
C SER A 45 -0.35 13.65 -11.30
N GLN A 46 0.34 14.41 -10.44
CA GLN A 46 0.66 15.82 -10.67
C GLN A 46 1.54 16.02 -11.90
N GLY A 47 2.60 15.21 -12.04
CA GLY A 47 3.51 15.25 -13.18
C GLY A 47 2.79 14.95 -14.49
N ILE A 48 2.02 13.86 -14.56
CA ILE A 48 1.25 13.48 -15.75
C ILE A 48 0.20 14.55 -16.09
N ALA A 49 -0.52 15.07 -15.09
CA ALA A 49 -1.50 16.13 -15.28
C ALA A 49 -0.87 17.36 -15.95
N ARG A 50 0.31 17.79 -15.47
CA ARG A 50 1.05 18.92 -16.05
C ARG A 50 1.57 18.62 -17.46
N ALA A 51 2.19 17.46 -17.66
CA ALA A 51 2.81 17.10 -18.93
C ALA A 51 1.78 16.89 -20.06
N ALA A 52 0.62 16.33 -19.75
CA ALA A 52 -0.42 16.02 -20.73
C ALA A 52 -1.55 17.06 -20.78
N GLY A 53 -1.49 18.13 -19.98
CA GLY A 53 -2.52 19.16 -19.92
C GLY A 53 -3.89 18.65 -19.45
N MET A 54 -3.92 17.58 -18.65
CA MET A 54 -5.14 16.96 -18.14
C MET A 54 -5.36 17.23 -16.66
N SER A 55 -6.57 17.00 -16.15
CA SER A 55 -6.84 17.14 -14.71
C SER A 55 -6.09 16.09 -13.88
N PHE A 56 -5.77 16.43 -12.63
CA PHE A 56 -5.20 15.49 -11.64
C PHE A 56 -6.05 14.21 -11.48
N GLY A 57 -7.38 14.35 -11.51
CA GLY A 57 -8.30 13.22 -11.40
C GLY A 57 -8.15 12.24 -12.58
N TRP A 58 -8.14 12.76 -13.80
CA TRP A 58 -7.92 11.94 -15.00
C TRP A 58 -6.55 11.26 -15.02
N ALA A 59 -5.50 11.95 -14.58
CA ALA A 59 -4.17 11.34 -14.41
C ALA A 59 -4.19 10.18 -13.40
N THR A 60 -4.89 10.38 -12.27
CA THR A 60 -5.04 9.34 -11.23
C THR A 60 -5.81 8.12 -11.73
N VAL A 61 -6.87 8.34 -12.53
CA VAL A 61 -7.62 7.25 -13.19
C VAL A 61 -6.73 6.50 -14.18
N ALA A 62 -5.98 7.21 -15.02
CA ALA A 62 -5.07 6.61 -15.99
C ALA A 62 -3.98 5.75 -15.32
N ILE A 63 -3.37 6.26 -14.24
CA ILE A 63 -2.40 5.50 -13.43
C ILE A 63 -3.05 4.26 -12.82
N SER A 64 -4.26 4.39 -12.25
CA SER A 64 -4.97 3.26 -11.65
C SER A 64 -5.27 2.17 -12.69
N ALA A 65 -5.70 2.56 -13.89
CA ALA A 65 -5.89 1.64 -15.01
C ALA A 65 -4.56 0.95 -15.41
N ALA A 66 -3.47 1.71 -15.52
CA ALA A 66 -2.15 1.17 -15.82
C ALA A 66 -1.67 0.15 -14.77
N VAL A 67 -1.87 0.45 -13.48
CA VAL A 67 -1.53 -0.47 -12.38
C VAL A 67 -2.34 -1.77 -12.49
N LEU A 68 -3.64 -1.69 -12.79
CA LEU A 68 -4.47 -2.87 -12.99
C LEU A 68 -4.06 -3.67 -14.23
N LEU A 69 -3.61 -3.01 -15.31
CA LEU A 69 -3.05 -3.71 -16.47
C LEU A 69 -1.75 -4.44 -16.13
N LEU A 70 -0.90 -3.85 -15.29
CA LEU A 70 0.32 -4.51 -14.79
C LEU A 70 0.03 -5.74 -13.94
N TRP A 71 -1.19 -5.92 -13.42
CA TRP A 71 -1.54 -7.16 -12.71
C TRP A 71 -1.69 -8.37 -13.64
N ILE A 72 -2.01 -8.15 -14.92
CA ILE A 72 -2.19 -9.22 -15.91
C ILE A 72 -0.93 -10.08 -16.06
N PRO A 73 0.26 -9.52 -16.37
CA PRO A 73 1.49 -10.32 -16.44
C PRO A 73 1.92 -10.87 -15.07
N LEU A 74 1.56 -10.20 -13.98
CA LEU A 74 1.84 -10.66 -12.61
C LEU A 74 0.89 -11.77 -12.13
N ARG A 75 -0.10 -12.14 -12.95
CA ARG A 75 -1.16 -13.12 -12.62
C ARG A 75 -1.87 -12.80 -11.30
N GLN A 76 -1.94 -11.52 -10.94
CA GLN A 76 -2.59 -11.09 -9.72
C GLN A 76 -4.10 -11.02 -9.89
N LYS A 77 -4.83 -11.70 -9.00
CA LYS A 77 -6.29 -11.77 -9.04
C LYS A 77 -6.89 -10.87 -7.95
N PRO A 78 -7.82 -9.96 -8.29
CA PRO A 78 -8.53 -9.16 -7.29
C PRO A 78 -9.35 -10.07 -6.38
N GLY A 79 -9.30 -9.79 -5.08
CA GLY A 79 -10.10 -10.46 -4.06
C GLY A 79 -11.06 -9.50 -3.37
N ALA A 80 -11.83 -10.00 -2.41
CA ALA A 80 -12.73 -9.18 -1.58
C ALA A 80 -11.98 -8.03 -0.88
N GLY A 81 -10.74 -8.27 -0.45
CA GLY A 81 -9.86 -7.26 0.13
C GLY A 81 -9.45 -6.16 -0.85
N THR A 82 -9.31 -6.46 -2.14
CA THR A 82 -9.02 -5.47 -3.18
C THR A 82 -10.18 -4.49 -3.34
N ILE A 83 -11.41 -5.01 -3.38
CA ILE A 83 -12.63 -4.19 -3.48
C ILE A 83 -12.81 -3.37 -2.20
N ALA A 84 -12.67 -4.00 -1.03
CA ALA A 84 -12.77 -3.33 0.25
C ALA A 84 -11.73 -2.21 0.39
N ASN A 85 -10.48 -2.45 -0.02
CA ASN A 85 -9.42 -1.45 -0.01
C ASN A 85 -9.78 -0.25 -0.90
N ALA A 86 -10.23 -0.51 -2.14
CA ALA A 86 -10.59 0.53 -3.10
C ALA A 86 -11.74 1.43 -2.59
N LEU A 87 -12.69 0.88 -1.82
CA LEU A 87 -13.84 1.63 -1.32
C LEU A 87 -13.58 2.27 0.05
N LEU A 88 -12.91 1.58 0.96
CA LEU A 88 -12.88 1.96 2.38
C LEU A 88 -11.68 2.81 2.77
N VAL A 89 -10.55 2.70 2.07
CA VAL A 89 -9.35 3.47 2.44
C VAL A 89 -9.61 4.97 2.29
N GLY A 90 -10.22 5.40 1.18
CA GLY A 90 -10.60 6.80 0.97
C GLY A 90 -11.62 7.26 1.99
N PHE A 91 -12.67 6.47 2.22
CA PHE A 91 -13.70 6.77 3.22
C PHE A 91 -13.13 6.96 4.64
N PHE A 92 -12.24 6.08 5.08
CA PHE A 92 -11.60 6.20 6.40
C PHE A 92 -10.57 7.33 6.47
N ALA A 93 -9.90 7.65 5.35
CA ALA A 93 -9.06 8.83 5.28
C ALA A 93 -9.89 10.11 5.44
N ASP A 94 -11.05 10.20 4.80
CA ASP A 94 -11.96 11.35 4.96
C ASP A 94 -12.43 11.48 6.42
N ILE A 95 -12.81 10.39 7.08
CA ILE A 95 -13.12 10.39 8.52
C ILE A 95 -11.93 10.91 9.33
N GLY A 96 -10.73 10.40 9.07
CA GLY A 96 -9.51 10.86 9.72
C GLY A 96 -9.25 12.35 9.51
N LEU A 97 -9.49 12.85 8.29
CA LEU A 97 -9.37 14.27 7.98
C LEU A 97 -10.44 15.10 8.70
N LEU A 98 -11.65 14.60 8.95
CA LEU A 98 -12.64 15.34 9.73
C LEU A 98 -12.21 15.56 11.19
N VAL A 99 -11.46 14.62 11.77
CA VAL A 99 -11.09 14.66 13.20
C VAL A 99 -9.66 15.16 13.46
N ILE A 100 -8.72 14.94 12.54
CA ILE A 100 -7.32 15.34 12.70
C ILE A 100 -7.13 16.78 12.20
N PRO A 101 -6.67 17.72 13.04
CA PRO A 101 -6.43 19.10 12.63
C PRO A 101 -5.18 19.24 11.75
N HIS A 102 -5.00 20.41 11.12
CA HIS A 102 -3.72 20.76 10.48
C HIS A 102 -2.66 21.05 11.54
N TRP A 103 -1.43 20.63 11.26
CA TRP A 103 -0.28 20.93 12.11
C TRP A 103 0.53 22.08 11.50
N HIS A 104 0.79 23.13 12.29
CA HIS A 104 1.52 24.32 11.84
C HIS A 104 2.97 24.37 12.32
N HIS A 105 3.28 23.71 13.44
CA HIS A 105 4.64 23.63 13.96
C HIS A 105 5.37 22.41 13.39
N LEU A 106 6.60 22.62 12.92
CA LEU A 106 7.40 21.59 12.25
C LEU A 106 7.55 20.30 13.08
N ALA A 107 7.75 20.41 14.39
CA ALA A 107 7.85 19.24 15.26
C ALA A 107 6.57 18.38 15.26
N ALA A 108 5.39 19.01 15.29
CA ALA A 108 4.11 18.31 15.24
C ALA A 108 3.86 17.70 13.84
N GLN A 109 4.26 18.39 12.78
CA GLN A 109 4.22 17.85 11.42
C GLN A 109 5.08 16.59 11.29
N ILE A 110 6.33 16.64 11.76
CA ILE A 110 7.25 15.49 11.74
C ILE A 110 6.66 14.34 12.55
N ALA A 111 6.19 14.59 13.78
CA ALA A 111 5.59 13.56 14.62
C ALA A 111 4.36 12.93 13.97
N SER A 112 3.43 13.73 13.46
CA SER A 112 2.22 13.26 12.77
C SER A 112 2.57 12.42 11.54
N PHE A 113 3.52 12.88 10.73
CA PHE A 113 3.98 12.15 9.55
C PHE A 113 4.65 10.82 9.93
N SER A 114 5.55 10.80 10.91
CA SER A 114 6.24 9.59 11.36
C SER A 114 5.27 8.56 11.94
N VAL A 115 4.31 8.98 12.77
CA VAL A 115 3.26 8.10 13.30
C VAL A 115 2.40 7.57 12.17
N GLY A 116 1.98 8.44 11.23
CA GLY A 116 1.21 8.05 10.06
C GLY A 116 1.96 7.01 9.21
N LEU A 117 3.25 7.22 8.95
CA LEU A 117 4.07 6.31 8.15
C LEU A 117 4.26 4.93 8.81
N LEU A 118 4.51 4.91 10.12
CA LEU A 118 4.61 3.66 10.89
C LEU A 118 3.26 2.92 10.91
N LEU A 119 2.17 3.65 11.15
CA LEU A 119 0.82 3.11 11.15
C LEU A 119 0.44 2.57 9.77
N LEU A 120 0.82 3.26 8.68
CA LEU A 120 0.59 2.83 7.32
C LEU A 120 1.26 1.48 7.05
N ALA A 121 2.53 1.34 7.44
CA ALA A 121 3.27 0.11 7.24
C ALA A 121 2.67 -1.06 8.04
N ALA A 122 2.29 -0.81 9.29
CA ALA A 122 1.60 -1.79 10.13
C ALA A 122 0.23 -2.18 9.57
N ALA A 123 -0.54 -1.20 9.11
CA ALA A 123 -1.86 -1.38 8.51
C ALA A 123 -1.78 -2.22 7.23
N SER A 124 -0.81 -1.91 6.34
CA SER A 124 -0.51 -2.68 5.14
C SER A 124 -0.23 -4.14 5.48
N ALA A 125 0.67 -4.42 6.42
CA ALA A 125 0.97 -5.78 6.83
C ALA A 125 -0.27 -6.50 7.40
N LEU A 126 -1.07 -5.81 8.22
CA LEU A 126 -2.25 -6.37 8.86
C LEU A 126 -3.33 -6.77 7.87
N TYR A 127 -3.68 -5.88 6.93
CA TYR A 127 -4.76 -6.14 5.98
C TYR A 127 -4.30 -7.09 4.86
N ILE A 128 -3.07 -6.97 4.37
CA ILE A 128 -2.51 -7.92 3.39
C ILE A 128 -2.43 -9.31 4.03
N GLY A 129 -2.01 -9.39 5.30
CA GLY A 129 -2.00 -10.61 6.10
C GLY A 129 -3.37 -11.23 6.36
N ALA A 130 -4.47 -10.53 6.07
CA ALA A 130 -5.79 -11.17 6.02
C ALA A 130 -5.91 -12.16 4.85
N GLY A 131 -5.07 -12.04 3.80
CA GLY A 131 -5.05 -12.93 2.64
C GLY A 131 -6.34 -12.90 1.80
N LEU A 132 -7.12 -11.82 1.90
CA LEU A 132 -8.38 -11.64 1.16
C LEU A 132 -8.19 -10.87 -0.16
N GLY A 133 -6.95 -10.62 -0.54
CA GLY A 133 -6.56 -9.85 -1.73
C GLY A 133 -5.94 -8.50 -1.35
N PRO A 134 -4.80 -8.12 -1.95
CA PRO A 134 -4.18 -6.82 -1.70
C PRO A 134 -4.93 -5.70 -2.43
N GLY A 135 -4.75 -4.45 -1.98
CA GLY A 135 -5.18 -3.26 -2.73
C GLY A 135 -4.37 -3.07 -4.02
N PRO A 136 -4.80 -2.21 -4.96
CA PRO A 136 -4.19 -2.08 -6.30
C PRO A 136 -2.66 -1.86 -6.30
N ARG A 137 -2.19 -0.90 -5.50
CA ARG A 137 -0.76 -0.56 -5.36
C ARG A 137 0.02 -1.66 -4.65
N ASP A 138 -0.59 -2.24 -3.62
CA ASP A 138 0.03 -3.33 -2.85
C ASP A 138 0.06 -4.63 -3.64
N GLY A 139 -0.88 -4.86 -4.56
CA GLY A 139 -0.87 -6.02 -5.45
C GLY A 139 0.20 -5.94 -6.53
N LEU A 140 0.59 -4.73 -6.95
CA LEU A 140 1.78 -4.55 -7.77
C LEU A 140 3.04 -5.01 -7.01
N MET A 141 3.16 -4.61 -5.74
CA MET A 141 4.25 -5.04 -4.86
C MET A 141 4.24 -6.55 -4.60
N THR A 142 3.12 -7.13 -4.17
CA THR A 142 3.04 -8.58 -3.88
C THR A 142 3.17 -9.42 -5.15
N GLY A 143 2.68 -8.93 -6.29
CA GLY A 143 2.81 -9.60 -7.59
C GLY A 143 4.24 -9.62 -8.07
N LEU A 144 4.93 -8.48 -8.03
CA LEU A 144 6.35 -8.40 -8.38
C LEU A 144 7.21 -9.25 -7.43
N HIS A 145 6.93 -9.24 -6.12
CA HIS A 145 7.57 -10.15 -5.17
C HIS A 145 7.38 -11.62 -5.58
N ALA A 146 6.15 -12.03 -5.91
CA ALA A 146 5.84 -13.40 -6.27
C ALA A 146 6.52 -13.88 -7.55
N VAL A 147 6.66 -13.01 -8.58
CA VAL A 147 7.27 -13.41 -9.86
C VAL A 147 8.79 -13.25 -9.89
N THR A 148 9.37 -12.31 -9.14
CA THR A 148 10.82 -12.05 -9.14
C THR A 148 11.57 -12.74 -8.01
N GLY A 149 10.87 -13.10 -6.93
CA GLY A 149 11.49 -13.57 -5.68
C GLY A 149 12.25 -12.50 -4.91
N TRP A 150 12.23 -11.24 -5.36
CA TRP A 150 12.91 -10.14 -4.68
C TRP A 150 12.24 -9.81 -3.35
N GLN A 151 13.02 -9.34 -2.38
CA GLN A 151 12.50 -8.95 -1.08
C GLN A 151 11.44 -7.85 -1.21
N VAL A 152 10.38 -7.94 -0.39
CA VAL A 152 9.25 -7.00 -0.41
C VAL A 152 9.71 -5.55 -0.27
N TRP A 153 10.72 -5.29 0.58
CA TRP A 153 11.27 -3.95 0.77
C TRP A 153 11.90 -3.40 -0.51
N ILE A 154 12.60 -4.24 -1.29
CA ILE A 154 13.26 -3.85 -2.56
C ILE A 154 12.19 -3.49 -3.56
N VAL A 155 11.21 -4.38 -3.75
CA VAL A 155 10.11 -4.19 -4.69
C VAL A 155 9.33 -2.92 -4.35
N ARG A 156 8.94 -2.77 -3.07
CA ARG A 156 8.16 -1.61 -2.65
C ARG A 156 8.92 -0.30 -2.81
N THR A 157 10.16 -0.25 -2.32
CA THR A 157 11.02 0.94 -2.44
C THR A 157 11.25 1.29 -3.91
N GLY A 158 11.52 0.29 -4.74
CA GLY A 158 11.73 0.47 -6.19
C GLY A 158 10.52 1.04 -6.90
N ILE A 159 9.31 0.53 -6.62
CA ILE A 159 8.06 1.07 -7.17
C ILE A 159 7.90 2.53 -6.75
N GLU A 160 7.98 2.82 -5.44
CA GLU A 160 7.76 4.17 -4.91
C GLU A 160 8.81 5.17 -5.43
N ALA A 161 10.06 4.74 -5.56
CA ALA A 161 11.14 5.53 -6.16
C ALA A 161 10.89 5.79 -7.65
N ALA A 162 10.50 4.78 -8.42
CA ALA A 162 10.24 4.91 -9.85
C ALA A 162 9.06 5.86 -10.13
N VAL A 163 7.95 5.72 -9.41
CA VAL A 163 6.78 6.59 -9.61
C VAL A 163 7.07 8.02 -9.15
N THR A 164 7.77 8.20 -8.01
CA THR A 164 8.17 9.53 -7.52
C THR A 164 9.10 10.21 -8.50
N LEU A 165 10.14 9.50 -8.96
CA LEU A 165 11.13 10.04 -9.90
C LEU A 165 10.46 10.44 -11.22
N THR A 166 9.63 9.55 -11.77
CA THR A 166 8.89 9.82 -13.02
C THR A 166 7.98 11.03 -12.85
N GLY A 167 7.20 11.08 -11.77
CA GLY A 167 6.33 12.21 -11.48
C GLY A 167 7.08 13.52 -11.31
N TRP A 168 8.22 13.49 -10.62
CA TRP A 168 9.05 14.66 -10.39
C TRP A 168 9.66 15.20 -11.70
N LEU A 169 10.19 14.32 -12.56
CA LEU A 169 10.70 14.69 -13.88
C LEU A 169 9.61 15.29 -14.78
N LEU A 170 8.36 14.89 -14.60
CA LEU A 170 7.19 15.45 -15.29
C LEU A 170 6.63 16.72 -14.59
N GLY A 171 7.28 17.22 -13.55
CA GLY A 171 6.93 18.48 -12.88
C GLY A 171 6.02 18.35 -11.65
N GLY A 172 5.85 17.13 -11.10
CA GLY A 172 5.18 16.90 -9.82
C GLY A 172 6.00 17.40 -8.62
N VAL A 173 5.32 17.70 -7.50
CA VAL A 173 5.98 18.32 -6.32
C VAL A 173 6.44 17.26 -5.32
N VAL A 174 7.75 17.20 -5.10
CA VAL A 174 8.41 16.34 -4.10
C VAL A 174 8.79 17.17 -2.87
N GLY A 175 8.45 16.68 -1.68
CA GLY A 175 8.86 17.26 -0.39
C GLY A 175 9.70 16.29 0.45
N LEU A 176 10.18 16.75 1.61
CA LEU A 176 10.96 15.92 2.53
C LEU A 176 10.19 14.68 2.99
N GLY A 177 8.90 14.82 3.27
CA GLY A 177 8.02 13.70 3.62
C GLY A 177 7.94 12.67 2.49
N THR A 178 7.92 13.11 1.23
CA THR A 178 7.94 12.20 0.06
C THR A 178 9.22 11.36 0.03
N LEU A 179 10.38 12.00 0.22
CA LEU A 179 11.67 11.30 0.21
C LEU A 179 11.76 10.28 1.36
N VAL A 180 11.39 10.69 2.57
CA VAL A 180 11.34 9.81 3.74
C VAL A 180 10.39 8.64 3.48
N PHE A 181 9.22 8.90 2.89
CA PHE A 181 8.27 7.86 2.53
C PHE A 181 8.88 6.81 1.60
N VAL A 182 9.46 7.25 0.47
CA VAL A 182 10.04 6.37 -0.55
C VAL A 182 11.09 5.45 0.07
N LEU A 183 11.97 6.00 0.90
CA LEU A 183 13.08 5.26 1.50
C LEU A 183 12.64 4.31 2.64
N ALA A 184 11.60 4.68 3.39
CA ALA A 184 11.24 3.98 4.62
C ALA A 184 10.07 2.99 4.46
N ILE A 185 9.10 3.25 3.58
CA ILE A 185 7.86 2.46 3.51
C ILE A 185 8.12 0.99 3.18
N GLY A 186 9.05 0.70 2.27
CA GLY A 186 9.42 -0.68 1.90
C GLY A 186 10.00 -1.46 3.08
N PRO A 187 11.11 -0.99 3.68
CA PRO A 187 11.69 -1.62 4.87
C PRO A 187 10.69 -1.77 6.03
N LEU A 188 9.88 -0.75 6.29
CA LEU A 188 8.86 -0.79 7.34
C LEU A 188 7.79 -1.85 7.06
N ILE A 189 7.24 -1.91 5.85
CA ILE A 189 6.25 -2.95 5.49
C ILE A 189 6.86 -4.33 5.69
N GLN A 190 8.09 -4.56 5.23
CA GLN A 190 8.75 -5.86 5.42
C GLN A 190 8.97 -6.19 6.90
N LEU A 191 9.34 -5.21 7.72
CA LEU A 191 9.47 -5.38 9.17
C LEU A 191 8.13 -5.80 9.79
N PHE A 192 7.04 -5.10 9.47
CA PHE A 192 5.72 -5.41 10.03
C PHE A 192 5.16 -6.75 9.52
N LEU A 193 5.40 -7.11 8.26
CA LEU A 193 5.05 -8.44 7.74
C LEU A 193 5.75 -9.55 8.54
N LYS A 194 7.06 -9.40 8.79
CA LYS A 194 7.82 -10.35 9.63
C LYS A 194 7.31 -10.39 11.06
N TRP A 195 7.10 -9.23 11.68
CA TRP A 195 6.63 -9.13 13.07
C TRP A 195 5.23 -9.72 13.27
N MET A 196 4.38 -9.60 12.24
CA MET A 196 3.04 -10.18 12.21
C MET A 196 3.01 -11.62 11.65
N PHE A 197 4.17 -12.24 11.39
CA PHE A 197 4.27 -13.59 10.83
C PHE A 197 3.42 -13.78 9.55
N VAL A 198 3.34 -12.73 8.73
CA VAL A 198 2.64 -12.76 7.44
C VAL A 198 3.62 -13.27 6.39
N ASP A 199 3.32 -14.46 5.88
CA ASP A 199 4.07 -15.03 4.76
C ASP A 199 3.44 -14.59 3.44
N LEU A 200 4.24 -13.93 2.61
CA LEU A 200 3.86 -13.55 1.24
C LEU A 200 4.45 -14.51 0.20
N ALA A 201 5.05 -15.62 0.64
CA ALA A 201 5.59 -16.64 -0.23
C ALA A 201 4.58 -17.01 -1.33
N PRO A 202 5.04 -17.22 -2.58
CA PRO A 202 4.21 -17.77 -3.61
C PRO A 202 3.55 -19.05 -3.07
N ALA A 203 2.23 -19.17 -3.21
CA ALA A 203 1.57 -20.43 -2.89
C ALA A 203 2.32 -21.54 -3.64
N ALA A 204 2.93 -22.47 -2.90
CA ALA A 204 3.54 -23.63 -3.52
C ALA A 204 2.52 -24.26 -4.47
N PRO A 205 2.93 -24.76 -5.65
CA PRO A 205 2.05 -25.56 -6.47
C PRO A 205 1.42 -26.61 -5.54
N LYS A 206 0.09 -26.67 -5.49
CA LYS A 206 -0.55 -27.84 -4.89
C LYS A 206 -0.07 -29.01 -5.73
N ASP A 207 0.86 -29.79 -5.19
CA ASP A 207 1.28 -31.03 -5.82
C ASP A 207 0.02 -31.85 -6.07
N ALA A 208 -0.34 -31.96 -7.35
CA ALA A 208 -1.43 -32.80 -7.85
C ALA A 208 -1.00 -34.28 -7.87
N SER A 209 -0.10 -34.68 -6.99
CA SER A 209 0.41 -36.05 -6.85
C SER A 209 0.05 -36.58 -5.47
N ALA A 210 -1.25 -36.76 -5.26
CA ALA A 210 -1.75 -37.74 -4.32
C ALA A 210 -2.87 -38.51 -5.04
N GLU A 211 -2.50 -39.18 -6.13
CA GLU A 211 -3.21 -40.41 -6.51
C GLU A 211 -2.85 -41.45 -5.45
N PRO A 212 -3.82 -42.01 -4.71
CA PRO A 212 -3.57 -43.25 -4.00
C PRO A 212 -3.47 -44.35 -5.04
N VAL A 213 -2.25 -44.83 -5.25
CA VAL A 213 -2.03 -46.15 -5.86
C VAL A 213 -2.38 -47.19 -4.79
N HIS A 214 -3.32 -48.07 -5.19
CA HIS A 214 -3.87 -49.26 -4.51
C HIS A 214 -5.20 -49.08 -3.76
#